data_AF-A0A0K9NTL3-F1
#
_entry.id   AF-A0A0K9NTL3-F1
#
_cell.length_a   1.000
_cell.length_b   1.000
_cell.length_c   1.000
_cell.angle_alpha   90.00
_cell.angle_beta   90.00
_cell.angle_gamma   90.00
#
_symmetry.space_group_name_H-M   'P 1'
#
loop_
_entity.id
_entity.type
_entity.pdbx_description
1 polymer ?
#
loop_
_entity_poly.entity_id
_entity_poly.type
_entity_poly.pdbx_seq_one_letter_code
_entity_poly.pdbx_strand_id
1 'polypeptide(L)' 'MKKSVQPDFFYSIVKDSIGRLKHIFLADFIMIQHFKLFEDAVTFDTIYKTNVYYLIFEMFCGVNHYRKTVIFGIAFVM' A
#
# COMPACT_ATOMS: atom_id res chain seq x y z
N MET A 1 10.45 -11.95 17.22
CA MET A 1 9.46 -11.85 16.11
C MET A 1 10.12 -12.40 14.85
N LYS A 2 9.76 -13.62 14.41
CA LYS A 2 10.39 -14.23 13.22
C LYS A 2 9.93 -13.45 11.97
N LYS A 3 10.85 -12.77 11.28
CA LYS A 3 10.60 -12.22 9.94
C LYS A 3 10.59 -13.39 8.96
N SER A 4 9.40 -13.84 8.56
CA SER A 4 9.26 -14.59 7.31
C SER A 4 9.51 -13.62 6.18
N VAL A 5 10.56 -13.84 5.39
CA VAL A 5 10.70 -13.19 4.08
C VAL A 5 9.56 -13.75 3.24
N GLN A 6 8.49 -12.98 3.05
CA GLN A 6 7.41 -13.38 2.15
C GLN A 6 7.96 -13.31 0.73
N PRO A 7 8.02 -14.44 -0.01
CA PRO A 7 8.57 -14.48 -1.38
C PRO A 7 7.83 -13.55 -2.35
N ASP A 8 6.57 -13.25 -2.06
CA ASP A 8 5.65 -12.56 -2.97
C ASP A 8 5.30 -11.15 -2.48
N PHE A 9 6.32 -10.37 -2.11
CA PHE A 9 6.18 -8.95 -1.80
C PHE A 9 6.37 -8.10 -3.06
N PHE A 10 5.34 -7.40 -3.50
CA PHE A 10 5.42 -6.45 -4.60
C PHE A 10 5.76 -5.05 -4.07
N TYR A 11 6.69 -4.39 -4.75
CA TYR A 11 6.98 -2.99 -4.49
C TYR A 11 7.36 -2.27 -5.79
N SER A 12 7.04 -0.98 -5.83
CA SER A 12 7.45 -0.07 -6.89
C SER A 12 8.00 1.20 -6.27
N ILE A 13 9.15 1.67 -6.75
CA ILE A 13 9.84 2.85 -6.22
C ILE A 13 10.07 3.83 -7.35
N VAL A 14 9.61 5.07 -7.16
CA VAL A 14 9.90 6.21 -8.03
C VAL A 14 10.85 7.14 -7.29
N LYS A 15 11.94 7.50 -7.97
CA LYS A 15 12.92 8.46 -7.46
C LYS A 15 12.81 9.80 -8.19
N ASP A 16 13.24 10.87 -7.54
CA ASP A 16 13.36 12.19 -8.16
C ASP A 16 14.65 12.31 -9.01
N SER A 17 14.87 13.49 -9.60
CA SER A 17 16.04 13.78 -10.45
C SER A 17 17.39 13.71 -9.74
N ILE A 18 17.41 13.77 -8.41
CA ILE A 18 18.61 13.66 -7.58
C ILE A 18 18.70 12.31 -6.86
N GLY A 19 17.84 11.35 -7.23
CA GLY A 19 17.86 9.97 -6.74
C GLY A 19 17.21 9.75 -5.37
N ARG A 20 16.50 10.74 -4.82
CA ARG A 20 15.75 10.60 -3.56
C ARG A 20 14.42 9.91 -3.80
N LEU A 21 13.91 9.25 -2.76
CA LEU A 21 12.60 8.60 -2.81
C LEU A 21 11.50 9.65 -3.02
N LYS A 22 10.70 9.49 -4.08
CA LYS A 22 9.57 10.36 -4.40
C LYS A 22 8.23 9.66 -4.15
N HIS A 23 8.10 8.42 -4.64
CA HIS A 23 6.93 7.59 -4.38
C HIS A 23 7.37 6.15 -4.12
N ILE A 24 6.70 5.47 -3.20
CA ILE A 24 6.82 4.01 -3.04
C ILE A 24 5.44 3.41 -2.89
N PHE A 25 5.20 2.33 -3.64
CA PHE A 25 4.03 1.48 -3.47
C PHE A 25 4.49 0.12 -2.95
N LEU A 26 3.71 -0.45 -2.04
CA LEU A 26 3.98 -1.72 -1.36
C LEU A 26 2.69 -2.55 -1.33
N ALA A 27 2.80 -3.84 -1.68
CA ALA A 27 1.74 -4.81 -1.48
C ALA A 27 2.38 -6.16 -1.12
N ASP A 28 2.01 -6.72 0.04
CA ASP A 28 2.41 -8.07 0.38
C ASP A 28 1.55 -9.12 -0.36
N PHE A 29 1.95 -10.39 -0.23
CA PHE A 29 1.22 -11.50 -0.82
C PHE A 29 -0.27 -11.47 -0.47
N ILE A 30 -0.61 -11.20 0.79
CA ILE A 30 -1.97 -11.25 1.30
C ILE A 30 -2.80 -10.11 0.70
N MET A 31 -2.23 -8.90 0.64
CA MET A 31 -2.83 -7.73 -0.01
C MET A 31 -3.12 -7.99 -1.49
N ILE A 32 -2.20 -8.65 -2.20
CA ILE A 32 -2.39 -9.04 -3.60
C ILE A 32 -3.53 -10.06 -3.75
N GLN A 33 -3.59 -11.08 -2.88
CA GLN A 33 -4.69 -12.07 -2.90
C GLN A 33 -6.03 -11.43 -2.57
N HIS A 34 -6.05 -10.50 -1.62
CA HIS A 34 -7.25 -9.74 -1.27
C HIS A 34 -7.74 -8.88 -2.40
N PHE A 35 -6.83 -8.20 -3.11
CA PHE A 35 -7.20 -7.45 -4.30
C PHE A 35 -7.89 -8.36 -5.31
N LYS A 36 -7.26 -9.50 -5.67
CA LYS A 36 -7.82 -10.49 -6.62
C LYS A 36 -9.19 -11.06 -6.25
N LEU A 37 -9.50 -11.13 -4.95
CA LEU A 37 -10.75 -11.70 -4.45
C LEU A 37 -11.89 -10.69 -4.35
N PHE A 38 -11.57 -9.40 -4.17
CA PHE A 38 -12.52 -8.36 -3.81
C PHE A 38 -12.44 -7.13 -4.72
N GLU A 39 -11.98 -7.30 -5.97
CA GLU A 39 -11.68 -6.26 -7.00
C GLU A 39 -12.79 -5.19 -7.18
N ASP A 40 -14.00 -5.44 -6.68
CA ASP A 40 -15.21 -4.65 -6.91
C ASP A 40 -15.30 -3.34 -6.10
N ALA A 41 -14.51 -3.15 -5.04
CA ALA A 41 -14.58 -1.94 -4.21
C ALA A 41 -13.20 -1.48 -3.74
N VAL A 42 -12.64 -0.46 -4.40
CA VAL A 42 -11.41 0.22 -3.98
C VAL A 42 -11.74 1.63 -3.51
N THR A 43 -11.52 1.88 -2.22
CA THR A 43 -11.53 3.21 -1.61
C THR A 43 -10.10 3.65 -1.36
N PHE A 44 -9.82 4.92 -1.66
CA PHE A 44 -8.55 5.58 -1.37
C PHE A 44 -8.75 6.41 -0.11
N ASP A 45 -8.04 6.06 0.96
CA ASP A 45 -7.95 6.93 2.13
C ASP A 45 -6.56 7.57 2.16
N THR A 46 -6.52 8.88 1.93
CA THR A 46 -5.29 9.67 2.08
C THR A 46 -5.29 10.26 3.48
N ILE A 47 -4.43 9.75 4.36
CA ILE A 47 -4.23 10.38 5.65
C ILE A 47 -3.29 11.56 5.38
N TYR A 48 -3.84 12.78 5.41
CA TYR A 48 -3.10 14.06 5.22
C TYR A 48 -2.01 14.32 6.27
N LYS A 49 -1.72 13.35 7.14
CA LYS A 49 -0.66 13.44 8.12
C LYS A 49 0.66 13.06 7.47
N THR A 50 1.38 14.06 6.99
CA THR A 50 2.76 13.93 6.55
C THR A 50 3.61 13.33 7.67
N ASN A 51 4.29 12.22 7.38
CA ASN A 51 5.23 11.62 8.33
C ASN A 51 6.50 12.50 8.47
N VAL A 52 7.48 12.07 9.28
CA VAL A 52 8.76 12.81 9.47
C VAL A 52 9.58 13.01 8.19
N TYR A 53 9.22 12.30 7.12
CA TYR A 53 9.80 12.41 5.78
C TYR A 53 8.94 13.26 4.82
N TYR A 54 7.92 13.95 5.33
CA TYR A 54 6.99 14.76 4.55
C TYR A 54 6.22 13.99 3.47
N LEU A 55 6.11 12.66 3.62
CA LEU A 55 5.35 11.82 2.68
C LEU A 55 3.89 11.70 3.15
N ILE A 56 2.96 11.84 2.21
CA ILE A 56 1.55 11.50 2.39
C ILE A 56 1.43 9.97 2.37
N PHE A 57 0.64 9.44 3.31
CA PHE A 57 0.31 8.02 3.36
C PHE A 57 -1.02 7.79 2.66
N GLU A 58 -1.00 6.97 1.61
CA GLU A 58 -2.19 6.56 0.86
C GLU A 58 -2.43 5.07 1.07
N MET A 59 -3.65 4.72 1.51
CA MET A 59 -4.05 3.33 1.69
C MET A 59 -5.07 2.93 0.65
N PHE A 60 -4.82 1.80 0.00
CA PHE A 60 -5.74 1.16 -0.94
C PHE A 60 -6.49 0.11 -0.14
N CYS A 61 -7.79 0.30 0.06
CA CYS A 61 -8.60 -0.64 0.82
C CYS A 61 -9.95 -0.90 0.16
N GLY A 62 -10.55 -2.01 0.50
CA GLY A 62 -11.90 -2.39 0.07
C GLY A 62 -12.68 -3.00 1.21
N VAL A 63 -13.82 -3.61 0.87
CA VAL A 63 -14.71 -4.24 1.84
C VAL A 63 -14.97 -5.68 1.42
N ASN A 64 -14.73 -6.64 2.30
CA ASN A 64 -15.05 -8.04 2.03
C ASN A 64 -16.54 -8.37 2.27
N HIS A 65 -16.94 -9.61 1.98
CA HIS A 65 -18.31 -10.09 2.16
C HIS A 65 -18.85 -9.97 3.60
N TYR A 66 -17.96 -9.87 4.60
CA TYR A 66 -18.31 -9.68 6.01
C TYR A 66 -18.38 -8.19 6.41
N ARG A 67 -18.37 -7.28 5.45
CA ARG A 67 -18.35 -5.83 5.66
C ARG A 67 -17.14 -5.34 6.47
N LYS A 68 -16.02 -6.07 6.40
CA LYS A 68 -14.76 -5.68 7.03
C LYS A 68 -13.84 -5.03 6.02
N THR A 69 -13.15 -3.97 6.44
CA THR A 69 -12.11 -3.33 5.64
C THR A 69 -10.96 -4.31 5.39
N VAL A 70 -10.50 -4.35 4.14
CA VAL A 70 -9.36 -5.17 3.69
C VAL A 70 -8.38 -4.25 2.96
N ILE A 71 -7.09 -4.41 3.21
CA ILE A 71 -6.04 -3.58 2.59
C ILE A 71 -5.49 -4.31 1.36
N PHE A 72 -5.40 -3.60 0.24
CA PHE A 72 -4.90 -4.08 -1.04
C PHE A 72 -3.50 -3.55 -1.37
N GLY A 73 -3.08 -2.49 -0.70
CA GLY A 73 -1.76 -1.90 -0.88
C GLY A 73 -1.61 -0.60 -0.11
N ILE A 74 -0.37 -0.13 -0.04
CA ILE A 74 0.00 1.11 0.63
C ILE A 74 0.94 1.88 -0.28
N ALA A 75 0.74 3.19 -0.41
CA ALA A 75 1.70 4.09 -1.01
C ALA A 75 2.16 5.19 -0.05
N PHE A 76 3.40 5.61 -0.23
CA PHE A 76 3.89 6.88 0.29
C PHE A 76 4.23 7.77 -0.90
N VAL A 77 3.69 8.98 -0.92
CA VAL A 77 3.88 9.94 -2.00
C VAL A 77 4.37 11.29 -1.46
N MET A 78 5.38 11.87 -2.13
CA MET A 78 5.90 13.22 -1.85
C MET A 78 5.23 14.26 -2.75
#